data_AF-A0A924R1Y5-F1
#
_entry.id   AF-A0A924R1Y5-F1
#
_cell.length_a   1.000
_cell.length_b   1.000
_cell.length_c   1.000
_cell.angle_alpha   90.00
_cell.angle_beta   90.00
_cell.angle_gamma   90.00
#
_symmetry.space_group_name_H-M   'P 1'
#
loop_
_entity.id
_entity.type
_entity.pdbx_description
1 polymer ?
#
loop_
_entity_poly.entity_id
_entity_poly.type
_entity_poly.pdbx_seq_one_letter_code
_entity_poly.pdbx_strand_id
1 'polypeptide(L)'
;MLRMGGVSMIEVLITIVVLSVGLVGLAKLQAYLQVTEMESYQRSQALLLVKDMANRIAINRKLASSYVVSPAAPLGAGMTCATTTSSSTLAQVDFAEWCTALKGAAEQIGTSNIGSVLGGRGCVEQLTNPNEYLITVAWQGIVPLAAPATSVTCGANQYRTSDGGVCDASELCRRTVTTVVRIDSLS
;
A
#
# COMPACT_ATOMS: atom_id res chain seq x y z
N MET A 1 19.89 56.65 -29.16
CA MET A 1 19.43 55.56 -30.06
C MET A 1 19.99 54.25 -29.53
N LEU A 2 19.12 53.33 -29.10
CA LEU A 2 19.51 51.99 -28.64
C LEU A 2 20.06 51.20 -29.83
N ARG A 3 21.28 50.67 -29.74
CA ARG A 3 21.87 49.77 -30.76
C ARG A 3 21.10 48.45 -30.75
N MET A 4 20.40 48.12 -31.83
CA MET A 4 19.88 46.77 -32.08
C MET A 4 21.07 45.87 -32.44
N GLY A 5 21.48 45.00 -31.51
CA GLY A 5 22.42 43.92 -31.80
C GLY A 5 21.70 42.82 -32.58
N GLY A 6 22.22 42.44 -33.75
CA GLY A 6 21.69 41.32 -34.52
C GLY A 6 21.99 39.99 -33.83
N VAL A 7 20.98 39.12 -33.73
CA VAL A 7 21.12 37.75 -33.21
C VAL A 7 21.89 36.90 -34.23
N SER A 8 22.94 36.22 -33.80
CA SER A 8 23.70 35.32 -34.66
C SER A 8 23.03 33.94 -34.74
N MET A 9 23.09 33.26 -35.89
CA MET A 9 22.52 31.89 -36.04
C MET A 9 23.08 30.90 -35.01
N ILE A 10 24.33 31.09 -34.57
CA ILE A 10 24.96 30.26 -33.52
C ILE A 10 24.28 30.45 -32.14
N GLU A 11 23.79 31.66 -31.85
CA GLU A 11 23.14 32.00 -30.58
C GLU A 11 21.77 31.31 -30.48
N VAL A 12 21.02 31.28 -31.58
CA VAL A 12 19.74 30.54 -31.66
C VAL A 12 19.98 29.04 -31.49
N LEU A 13 21.02 28.48 -32.10
CA LEU A 13 21.33 27.06 -31.93
C LEU A 13 21.70 26.71 -30.48
N ILE A 14 22.51 27.55 -29.81
CA ILE A 14 22.88 27.34 -28.41
C ILE A 14 21.64 27.44 -27.50
N THR A 15 20.76 28.42 -27.71
CA THR A 15 19.54 28.55 -26.92
C THR A 15 18.62 27.34 -27.06
N ILE A 16 18.43 26.81 -28.28
CA ILE A 16 17.64 25.59 -28.50
C ILE A 16 18.25 24.39 -27.76
N VAL A 17 19.59 24.25 -27.79
CA VAL A 17 20.28 23.16 -27.06
C VAL A 17 20.06 23.29 -25.55
N VAL A 18 20.26 24.48 -24.99
CA VAL A 18 20.08 24.74 -23.55
C VAL A 18 18.63 24.48 -23.12
N LEU A 19 17.64 24.95 -23.90
CA LEU A 19 16.22 24.72 -23.62
C LEU A 19 15.85 23.24 -23.71
N SER A 20 16.39 22.52 -24.70
CA SER A 20 16.13 21.10 -24.87
C SER A 20 16.62 20.28 -23.68
N VAL A 21 17.83 20.58 -23.17
CA VAL A 21 18.37 19.94 -21.96
C VAL A 21 17.51 20.29 -20.73
N GLY A 22 17.09 21.55 -20.59
CA GLY A 22 16.21 21.98 -19.50
C GLY A 22 14.85 21.26 -19.51
N LEU A 23 14.22 21.12 -20.67
CA LEU A 23 12.93 20.44 -20.82
C LEU A 23 13.00 18.95 -20.52
N VAL A 24 14.06 18.26 -20.93
CA VAL A 24 14.27 16.84 -20.56
C VAL A 24 14.47 16.70 -19.05
N GLY A 25 15.16 17.64 -18.41
CA GLY A 25 15.30 17.68 -16.95
C GLY A 25 13.93 17.80 -16.25
N LEU A 26 13.09 18.73 -16.70
CA LEU A 26 11.73 18.91 -16.17
C LEU A 26 10.85 17.68 -16.39
N ALA A 27 10.91 17.06 -17.58
CA ALA A 27 10.13 15.86 -17.88
C ALA A 27 10.48 14.70 -16.93
N LYS A 28 11.76 14.51 -16.62
CA LYS A 28 12.20 13.50 -15.63
C LYS A 28 11.68 13.80 -14.23
N LEU A 29 11.71 15.07 -13.82
CA LEU A 29 11.16 15.49 -12.53
C LEU A 29 9.65 15.24 -12.47
N GLN A 30 8.91 15.59 -13.53
CA GLN A 30 7.47 15.36 -13.62
C GLN A 30 7.12 13.87 -13.48
N ALA A 31 7.86 13.00 -14.16
CA ALA A 31 7.68 11.55 -14.05
C ALA A 31 7.97 11.05 -12.63
N TYR A 32 9.02 11.55 -11.99
CA TYR A 32 9.35 11.22 -10.61
C TYR A 32 8.24 11.66 -9.64
N LEU A 33 7.72 12.88 -9.80
CA LEU A 33 6.64 13.39 -8.95
C LEU A 33 5.39 12.49 -9.03
N GLN A 34 5.01 12.05 -10.22
CA GLN A 34 3.88 11.15 -10.42
C GLN A 34 4.07 9.81 -9.66
N VAL A 35 5.28 9.23 -9.68
CA VAL A 35 5.58 8.02 -8.92
C VAL A 35 5.47 8.28 -7.41
N THR A 36 6.00 9.40 -6.93
CA THR A 36 5.92 9.74 -5.49
C THR A 36 4.49 10.00 -5.02
N GLU A 37 3.65 10.59 -5.88
CA GLU A 37 2.24 10.81 -5.61
C GLU A 37 1.50 9.48 -5.44
N MET A 38 1.71 8.54 -6.36
CA MET A 38 1.10 7.21 -6.29
C MET A 38 1.53 6.44 -5.02
N GLU A 39 2.80 6.49 -4.65
CA GLU A 39 3.31 5.90 -3.41
C GLU A 39 2.65 6.51 -2.16
N SER A 40 2.49 7.84 -2.13
CA SER A 40 1.81 8.55 -1.05
C SER A 40 0.32 8.18 -0.95
N TYR A 41 -0.35 8.09 -2.09
CA TYR A 41 -1.74 7.65 -2.18
C TYR A 41 -1.91 6.22 -1.63
N GLN A 42 -1.08 5.27 -2.08
CA GLN A 42 -1.11 3.90 -1.57
C GLN A 42 -0.90 3.85 -0.05
N ARG A 43 0.07 4.59 0.48
CA ARG A 43 0.30 4.65 1.92
C ARG A 43 -0.90 5.18 2.68
N SER A 44 -1.58 6.19 2.14
CA SER A 44 -2.78 6.77 2.74
C SER A 44 -3.93 5.75 2.76
N GLN A 45 -4.15 5.02 1.66
CA GLN A 45 -5.14 3.94 1.61
C GLN A 45 -4.81 2.81 2.60
N ALA A 46 -3.55 2.37 2.68
CA ALA A 46 -3.12 1.37 3.66
C ALA A 46 -3.39 1.82 5.11
N LEU A 47 -3.11 3.09 5.43
CA LEU A 47 -3.39 3.64 6.75
C LEU A 47 -4.89 3.62 7.09
N LEU A 48 -5.75 3.90 6.12
CA LEU A 48 -7.21 3.80 6.31
C LEU A 48 -7.63 2.36 6.58
N LEU A 49 -7.11 1.39 5.80
CA LEU A 49 -7.42 -0.03 5.96
C LEU A 49 -6.96 -0.60 7.31
N VAL A 50 -5.79 -0.18 7.79
CA VAL A 50 -5.27 -0.56 9.12
C VAL A 50 -6.15 0.05 10.23
N LYS A 51 -6.54 1.32 10.09
CA LYS A 51 -7.41 2.00 11.06
C LYS A 51 -8.82 1.40 11.10
N ASP A 52 -9.36 1.02 9.95
CA ASP A 52 -10.67 0.35 9.86
C ASP A 52 -10.70 -0.92 10.71
N MET A 53 -9.76 -1.84 10.46
CA MET A 53 -9.67 -3.09 11.23
C MET A 53 -9.35 -2.84 12.71
N ALA A 54 -8.46 -1.87 13.01
CA ALA A 54 -8.17 -1.49 14.39
C ALA A 54 -9.42 -1.01 15.14
N ASN A 55 -10.26 -0.19 14.50
CA ASN A 55 -11.51 0.28 15.06
C ASN A 55 -12.51 -0.87 15.27
N ARG A 56 -12.64 -1.80 14.30
CA ARG A 56 -13.49 -2.99 14.44
C ARG A 56 -13.11 -3.83 15.65
N ILE A 57 -11.81 -4.10 15.84
CA ILE A 57 -11.28 -4.82 17.01
C ILE A 57 -11.51 -4.03 18.31
N ALA A 58 -11.29 -2.72 18.29
CA ALA A 58 -11.45 -1.86 19.47
C ALA A 58 -12.91 -1.68 19.91
N ILE A 59 -13.88 -1.77 18.98
CA ILE A 59 -15.32 -1.78 19.27
C ILE A 59 -15.73 -3.17 19.78
N ASN A 60 -15.28 -4.23 19.12
CA ASN A 60 -15.65 -5.61 19.40
C ASN A 60 -14.64 -6.32 20.33
N ARG A 61 -14.23 -5.64 21.41
CA ARG A 61 -13.14 -6.08 22.31
C ARG A 61 -13.26 -7.52 22.82
N LYS A 62 -14.49 -7.95 23.15
CA LYS A 62 -14.76 -9.31 23.66
C LYS A 62 -14.49 -10.41 22.63
N LEU A 63 -14.47 -10.05 21.35
CA LEU A 63 -14.23 -10.94 20.22
C LEU A 63 -12.83 -10.76 19.63
N ALA A 64 -11.94 -9.96 20.24
CA ALA A 64 -10.63 -9.61 19.67
C ALA A 64 -9.78 -10.84 19.28
N SER A 65 -9.85 -11.92 20.06
CA SER A 65 -9.16 -13.19 19.74
C SER A 65 -9.68 -13.85 18.46
N SER A 66 -10.95 -13.63 18.10
CA SER A 66 -11.55 -14.10 16.85
C SER A 66 -11.07 -13.31 15.63
N TYR A 67 -10.40 -12.17 15.82
CA TYR A 67 -9.83 -11.37 14.73
C TYR A 67 -8.40 -11.78 14.38
N VAL A 68 -7.82 -12.81 14.99
CA VAL A 68 -6.45 -13.24 14.66
C VAL A 68 -6.40 -13.91 13.28
N VAL A 69 -5.57 -13.37 12.39
CA VAL A 69 -5.28 -13.88 11.05
C VAL A 69 -3.79 -14.17 10.97
N SER A 70 -3.46 -15.44 10.74
CA SER A 70 -2.07 -15.87 10.58
C SER A 70 -1.39 -15.13 9.42
N PRO A 71 -0.15 -14.65 9.59
CA PRO A 71 0.60 -14.01 8.50
C PRO A 71 0.95 -14.98 7.36
N ALA A 72 0.84 -16.30 7.59
CA ALA A 72 0.97 -17.31 6.55
C ALA A 72 -0.24 -17.37 5.60
N ALA A 73 -1.40 -16.86 6.03
CA ALA A 73 -2.64 -16.83 5.25
C ALA A 73 -3.27 -15.43 5.31
N PRO A 74 -2.60 -14.40 4.76
CA PRO A 74 -3.09 -13.03 4.80
C PRO A 74 -4.35 -12.85 3.99
N LEU A 75 -5.26 -11.99 4.46
CA LEU A 75 -6.47 -11.59 3.74
C LEU A 75 -6.15 -10.69 2.54
N GLY A 76 -6.96 -10.73 1.49
CA GLY A 76 -6.86 -9.80 0.34
C GLY A 76 -6.32 -10.44 -0.94
N ALA A 77 -5.23 -9.89 -1.47
CA ALA A 77 -4.69 -10.30 -2.78
C ALA A 77 -4.32 -11.80 -2.84
N GLY A 78 -4.60 -12.45 -3.96
CA GLY A 78 -4.30 -13.87 -4.17
C GLY A 78 -5.24 -14.86 -3.48
N MET A 79 -6.28 -14.39 -2.79
CA MET A 79 -7.31 -15.24 -2.22
C MET A 79 -8.73 -14.79 -2.56
N THR A 80 -9.68 -15.71 -2.34
CA THR A 80 -11.12 -15.44 -2.41
C THR A 80 -11.59 -15.01 -1.03
N CYS A 81 -12.19 -13.82 -0.94
CA CYS A 81 -12.80 -13.35 0.30
C CYS A 81 -14.01 -14.21 0.62
N ALA A 82 -14.17 -14.55 1.90
CA ALA A 82 -15.30 -15.38 2.35
C ALA A 82 -16.64 -14.69 2.04
N THR A 83 -17.63 -15.49 1.66
CA THR A 83 -19.02 -15.03 1.55
C THR A 83 -19.71 -15.14 2.90
N THR A 84 -20.42 -14.09 3.30
CA THR A 84 -21.17 -14.07 4.55
C THR A 84 -22.57 -14.65 4.35
N THR A 85 -23.07 -15.38 5.34
CA THR A 85 -24.44 -15.89 5.41
C THR A 85 -25.13 -15.35 6.67
N SER A 86 -26.42 -15.63 6.84
CA SER A 86 -27.16 -15.28 8.06
C SER A 86 -26.62 -15.94 9.33
N SER A 87 -25.79 -16.98 9.21
CA SER A 87 -25.14 -17.67 10.34
C SER A 87 -23.69 -17.22 10.59
N SER A 88 -23.16 -16.26 9.81
CA SER A 88 -21.80 -15.76 10.00
C SER A 88 -21.68 -14.97 11.31
N THR A 89 -20.56 -15.17 12.01
CA THR A 89 -20.23 -14.36 13.18
C THR A 89 -19.83 -12.95 12.75
N LEU A 90 -19.91 -11.98 13.68
CA LEU A 90 -19.51 -10.60 13.39
C LEU A 90 -18.06 -10.50 12.86
N ALA A 91 -17.13 -11.24 13.47
CA ALA A 91 -15.74 -11.28 13.01
C ALA A 91 -15.59 -11.84 11.58
N GLN A 92 -16.41 -12.83 11.20
CA GLN A 92 -16.42 -13.37 9.83
C GLN A 92 -16.94 -12.35 8.82
N VAL A 93 -17.97 -11.58 9.19
CA VAL A 93 -18.50 -10.48 8.37
C VAL A 93 -17.43 -9.39 8.20
N ASP A 94 -16.82 -8.96 9.30
CA ASP A 94 -15.77 -7.96 9.29
C ASP A 94 -14.56 -8.38 8.45
N PHE A 95 -14.16 -9.65 8.49
CA PHE A 95 -13.10 -10.16 7.62
C PHE A 95 -13.48 -10.22 6.15
N ALA A 96 -14.72 -10.57 5.82
CA ALA A 96 -15.19 -10.58 4.44
C ALA A 96 -15.18 -9.14 3.86
N GLU A 97 -15.68 -8.17 4.63
CA GLU A 97 -15.66 -6.76 4.25
C GLU A 97 -14.23 -6.23 4.14
N TRP A 98 -13.38 -6.48 5.13
CA TRP A 98 -11.99 -6.00 5.10
C TRP A 98 -11.19 -6.64 3.96
N CYS A 99 -11.40 -7.93 3.69
CA CYS A 99 -10.78 -8.61 2.56
C CYS A 99 -11.20 -8.00 1.22
N THR A 100 -12.49 -7.68 1.04
CA THR A 100 -12.95 -7.04 -0.20
C THR A 100 -12.44 -5.60 -0.32
N ALA A 101 -12.35 -4.87 0.78
CA ALA A 101 -11.73 -3.55 0.85
C ALA A 101 -10.23 -3.59 0.49
N LEU A 102 -9.46 -4.56 1.01
CA LEU A 102 -8.06 -4.79 0.65
C LEU A 102 -7.89 -5.05 -0.85
N LYS A 103 -8.89 -5.69 -1.49
CA LYS A 103 -8.92 -5.93 -2.94
C LYS A 103 -9.47 -4.75 -3.75
N GLY A 104 -9.76 -3.61 -3.12
CA GLY A 104 -10.21 -2.39 -3.79
C GLY A 104 -11.64 -2.42 -4.28
N ALA A 105 -12.50 -3.28 -3.72
CA ALA A 105 -13.90 -3.38 -4.15
C ALA A 105 -14.72 -2.09 -3.93
N ALA A 106 -14.20 -1.14 -3.15
CA ALA A 106 -14.82 0.15 -2.91
C ALA A 106 -14.83 1.08 -4.15
N GLU A 107 -13.92 0.89 -5.10
CA GLU A 107 -13.84 1.72 -6.32
C GLU A 107 -13.46 0.86 -7.52
N GLN A 108 -14.25 0.97 -8.59
CA GLN A 108 -14.11 0.14 -9.79
C GLN A 108 -14.06 0.99 -11.04
N ILE A 109 -13.16 0.61 -11.96
CA ILE A 109 -13.22 1.03 -13.37
C ILE A 109 -13.59 -0.20 -14.19
N GLY A 110 -14.82 -0.22 -14.70
CA GLY A 110 -15.38 -1.40 -15.35
C GLY A 110 -15.47 -2.57 -14.38
N THR A 111 -14.74 -3.65 -14.65
CA THR A 111 -14.66 -4.85 -13.78
C THR A 111 -13.41 -4.87 -12.90
N SER A 112 -12.53 -3.89 -13.04
CA SER A 112 -11.27 -3.82 -12.30
C SER A 112 -11.43 -2.98 -11.04
N ASN A 113 -11.12 -3.58 -9.89
CA ASN A 113 -11.02 -2.87 -8.64
C ASN A 113 -9.75 -2.00 -8.62
N ILE A 114 -9.90 -0.71 -8.34
CA ILE A 114 -8.79 0.26 -8.31
C ILE A 114 -8.70 1.03 -6.99
N GLY A 115 -9.66 0.89 -6.08
CA GLY A 115 -9.76 1.71 -4.86
C GLY A 115 -8.85 1.33 -3.69
N SER A 116 -7.87 0.44 -3.90
CA SER A 116 -7.00 -0.03 -2.83
C SER A 116 -5.54 -0.09 -3.27
N VAL A 117 -4.68 -0.34 -2.29
CA VAL A 117 -3.25 -0.54 -2.49
C VAL A 117 -2.96 -1.73 -3.39
N LEU A 118 -1.91 -1.62 -4.19
CA LEU A 118 -1.53 -2.64 -5.16
C LEU A 118 -1.16 -3.95 -4.45
N GLY A 119 -1.91 -5.02 -4.73
CA GLY A 119 -1.68 -6.31 -4.07
C GLY A 119 -1.89 -6.25 -2.56
N GLY A 120 -2.87 -5.48 -2.09
CA GLY A 120 -3.17 -5.31 -0.67
C GLY A 120 -3.41 -6.63 0.05
N ARG A 121 -2.66 -6.83 1.14
CA ARG A 121 -2.74 -7.99 2.02
C ARG A 121 -2.85 -7.54 3.47
N GLY A 122 -3.65 -8.23 4.27
CA GLY A 122 -3.92 -7.86 5.65
C GLY A 122 -3.72 -9.02 6.62
N CYS A 123 -3.09 -8.75 7.76
CA CYS A 123 -2.92 -9.69 8.86
C CYS A 123 -3.26 -9.04 10.20
N VAL A 124 -3.67 -9.86 11.16
CA VAL A 124 -3.92 -9.46 12.53
C VAL A 124 -3.27 -10.48 13.43
N GLU A 125 -2.18 -10.10 14.06
CA GLU A 125 -1.32 -11.00 14.84
C GLU A 125 -1.49 -10.68 16.32
N GLN A 126 -1.69 -11.69 17.16
CA GLN A 126 -1.63 -11.48 18.61
C GLN A 126 -0.15 -11.36 19.03
N LEU A 127 0.18 -10.33 19.80
CA LEU A 127 1.53 -10.13 20.33
C LEU A 127 1.75 -10.98 21.59
N THR A 128 2.95 -10.88 22.17
CA THR A 128 3.31 -11.60 23.41
C THR A 128 2.35 -11.33 24.56
N ASN A 129 1.79 -10.12 24.61
CA ASN A 129 0.68 -9.80 25.51
C ASN A 129 -0.64 -10.24 24.85
N PRO A 130 -1.44 -11.12 25.50
CA PRO A 130 -2.67 -11.65 24.90
C PRO A 130 -3.73 -10.57 24.60
N ASN A 131 -3.60 -9.39 25.19
CA ASN A 131 -4.50 -8.25 24.98
C ASN A 131 -4.00 -7.27 23.92
N GLU A 132 -2.87 -7.54 23.28
CA GLU A 132 -2.30 -6.69 22.23
C GLU A 132 -2.35 -7.39 20.87
N TYR A 133 -2.90 -6.68 19.88
CA TYR A 133 -3.05 -7.17 18.52
C TYR A 133 -2.35 -6.24 17.56
N LEU A 134 -1.39 -6.76 16.78
CA LEU A 134 -0.70 -6.07 15.71
C LEU A 134 -1.49 -6.27 14.41
N ILE A 135 -2.06 -5.19 13.90
CA ILE A 135 -2.69 -5.17 12.59
C ILE A 135 -1.66 -4.70 11.58
N THR A 136 -1.48 -5.46 10.52
CA THR A 136 -0.56 -5.15 9.43
C THR A 136 -1.32 -5.13 8.11
N VAL A 137 -1.11 -4.08 7.31
CA VAL A 137 -1.44 -4.09 5.88
C VAL A 137 -0.14 -4.00 5.09
N ALA A 138 0.05 -4.98 4.21
CA ALA A 138 1.16 -5.07 3.28
C ALA A 138 0.69 -4.81 1.85
N TRP A 139 1.55 -4.22 1.03
CA TRP A 139 1.28 -4.00 -0.39
C TRP A 139 2.58 -3.92 -1.20
N GLN A 140 2.43 -3.96 -2.53
CA GLN A 140 3.54 -3.79 -3.46
C GLN A 140 3.83 -2.30 -3.70
N GLY A 141 5.01 -1.86 -3.31
CA GLY A 141 5.56 -0.56 -3.70
C GLY A 141 5.91 -0.53 -5.19
N ILE A 142 5.95 0.68 -5.74
CA ILE A 142 6.21 0.95 -7.16
C ILE A 142 7.71 0.94 -7.43
N VAL A 143 8.51 1.35 -6.43
CA VAL A 143 9.97 1.36 -6.49
C VAL A 143 10.58 0.55 -5.34
N PRO A 144 11.74 -0.11 -5.58
CA PRO A 144 12.46 -0.82 -4.53
C PRO A 144 13.01 0.16 -3.49
N LEU A 145 12.71 -0.07 -2.21
CA LEU A 145 13.22 0.65 -1.05
C LEU A 145 13.72 -0.35 0.00
N ALA A 146 13.82 0.05 1.28
CA ALA A 146 14.19 -0.86 2.35
C ALA A 146 13.08 -1.88 2.66
N ALA A 147 13.49 -3.11 2.99
CA ALA A 147 12.59 -4.14 3.47
C ALA A 147 12.00 -3.79 4.85
N PRO A 148 10.74 -4.17 5.15
CA PRO A 148 10.18 -4.08 6.49
C PRO A 148 10.97 -4.88 7.53
N ALA A 149 10.79 -4.55 8.81
CA ALA A 149 11.38 -5.30 9.91
C ALA A 149 11.00 -6.79 9.86
N THR A 150 11.93 -7.66 10.25
CA THR A 150 11.73 -9.13 10.21
C THR A 150 10.61 -9.63 11.12
N SER A 151 10.23 -8.84 12.13
CA SER A 151 9.07 -9.12 12.98
C SER A 151 7.73 -8.96 12.26
N VAL A 152 7.68 -8.24 11.14
CA VAL A 152 6.47 -8.03 10.33
C VAL A 152 6.47 -9.03 9.18
N THR A 153 5.80 -10.17 9.39
CA THR A 153 5.83 -11.29 8.45
C THR A 153 4.67 -11.28 7.46
N CYS A 154 3.64 -10.46 7.68
CA CYS A 154 2.51 -10.32 6.77
C CYS A 154 2.97 -9.98 5.33
N GLY A 155 2.54 -10.81 4.36
CA GLY A 155 2.87 -10.63 2.96
C GLY A 155 4.34 -10.87 2.58
N ALA A 156 5.16 -11.41 3.50
CA ALA A 156 6.56 -11.73 3.21
C ALA A 156 6.67 -12.72 2.05
N ASN A 157 7.60 -12.47 1.12
CA ASN A 157 7.83 -13.24 -0.10
C ASN A 157 6.64 -13.30 -1.08
N GLN A 158 5.58 -12.51 -0.89
CA GLN A 158 4.37 -12.54 -1.72
C GLN A 158 4.29 -11.40 -2.76
N TYR A 159 5.34 -10.60 -2.88
CA TYR A 159 5.46 -9.46 -3.81
C TYR A 159 6.57 -9.63 -4.85
N ARG A 160 6.95 -10.90 -5.09
CA ARG A 160 7.83 -11.27 -6.17
C ARG A 160 7.00 -11.32 -7.46
N THR A 161 7.41 -10.56 -8.46
CA THR A 161 7.04 -10.83 -9.86
C THR A 161 7.79 -12.10 -10.34
N SER A 162 7.42 -12.65 -11.48
CA SER A 162 8.07 -13.84 -12.07
C SER A 162 9.11 -13.47 -13.12
N ASP A 163 9.39 -12.17 -13.27
CA ASP A 163 9.99 -11.60 -14.48
C ASP A 163 11.49 -11.30 -14.29
N GLY A 164 12.09 -11.73 -13.18
CA GLY A 164 13.47 -11.37 -12.80
C GLY A 164 13.63 -9.89 -12.47
N GLY A 165 12.52 -9.20 -12.16
CA GLY A 165 12.48 -7.77 -11.90
C GLY A 165 13.18 -7.38 -10.60
N VAL A 166 13.42 -6.08 -10.40
CA VAL A 166 14.09 -5.54 -9.19
C VAL A 166 13.34 -5.89 -7.89
N CYS A 167 12.05 -6.26 -7.99
CA CYS A 167 11.21 -6.72 -6.89
C CYS A 167 11.27 -8.24 -6.62
N ASP A 168 11.94 -9.05 -7.45
CA ASP A 168 11.91 -10.53 -7.35
C ASP A 168 13.00 -11.08 -6.43
N ALA A 169 14.13 -10.38 -6.40
CA ALA A 169 15.30 -10.84 -5.65
C ALA A 169 15.21 -10.52 -4.15
N SER A 170 14.26 -9.68 -3.70
CA SER A 170 14.30 -9.11 -2.35
C SER A 170 12.98 -8.49 -1.89
N GLU A 171 12.82 -8.39 -0.57
CA GLU A 171 11.66 -7.75 0.11
C GLU A 171 11.61 -6.21 -0.07
N LEU A 172 12.44 -5.65 -0.97
CA LEU A 172 12.61 -4.21 -1.16
C LEU A 172 11.35 -3.52 -1.71
N CYS A 173 10.50 -4.24 -2.42
CA CYS A 173 9.23 -3.70 -2.91
C CYS A 173 8.06 -3.97 -1.95
N ARG A 174 8.23 -4.72 -0.86
CA ARG A 174 7.17 -4.90 0.13
C ARG A 174 7.08 -3.67 1.01
N ARG A 175 5.91 -3.05 1.05
CA ARG A 175 5.59 -1.96 1.97
C ARG A 175 4.60 -2.43 3.00
N THR A 176 4.72 -1.93 4.23
CA THR A 176 3.84 -2.30 5.33
C THR A 176 3.49 -1.08 6.17
N VAL A 177 2.26 -1.04 6.66
CA VAL A 177 1.83 -0.16 7.74
C VAL A 177 1.27 -1.04 8.84
N THR A 178 1.65 -0.72 10.07
CA THR A 178 1.27 -1.48 11.25
C THR A 178 0.64 -0.56 12.29
N THR A 179 -0.35 -1.07 13.02
CA THR A 179 -0.83 -0.45 14.26
C THR A 179 -1.04 -1.51 15.33
N VAL A 180 -0.89 -1.15 16.58
CA VAL A 180 -1.18 -2.03 17.72
C VAL A 180 -2.47 -1.57 18.39
N VAL A 181 -3.39 -2.49 18.59
CA VAL A 181 -4.60 -2.29 19.40
C VAL A 181 -4.41 -3.00 20.72
N ARG A 182 -4.62 -2.27 21.82
CA ARG A 182 -4.61 -2.79 23.18
C ARG A 182 -6.04 -2.91 23.69
N ILE A 183 -6.38 -4.07 24.24
CA ILE A 183 -7.68 -4.33 24.83
C ILE A 183 -7.53 -4.35 26.35
N ASP A 184 -7.98 -3.29 27.02
CA ASP A 184 -8.03 -3.29 28.49
C ASP A 184 -9.06 -4.31 28.98
N SER A 185 -8.74 -4.99 30.09
CA SER A 185 -9.67 -5.88 30.77
C SER A 185 -10.88 -5.09 31.27
N LEU A 186 -12.07 -5.45 30.81
CA LEU A 186 -13.32 -4.98 31.40
C LEU A 186 -13.45 -5.63 32.78
N SER A 187 -13.10 -4.89 33.84
CA SER A 187 -13.41 -5.24 35.23
C SER A 187 -14.91 -5.15 35.50
#